data_AF-A0A1V5NG84-F1
#
_entry.id   AF-A0A1V5NG84-F1
#
_cell.length_a   1.000
_cell.length_b   1.000
_cell.length_c   1.000
_cell.angle_alpha   90.00
_cell.angle_beta   90.00
_cell.angle_gamma   90.00
#
_symmetry.space_group_name_H-M   'P 1'
#
loop_
_entity.id
_entity.type
_entity.pdbx_description
1 polymer ?
#
loop_
_entity_poly.entity_id
_entity_poly.type
_entity_poly.pdbx_seq_one_letter_code
_entity_poly.pdbx_strand_id
1 'polypeptide(L)'
;MEKLFVAIPSKADEPNLISELEAVAKKHQLIIPTISISTGDENGSASMSDGSTASPTNRVRVSFSVTGNFDSLSQFVASVEKDLRFSNIKNINIAASEDEMSLSLSIDVYMRANNQPVQDQSAQTMMTPGMMPTQ
;
A
#
# COMPACT_ATOMS: atom_id res chain seq x y z
N MET A 1 -9.34 24.49 7.28
CA MET A 1 -7.99 23.90 7.21
C MET A 1 -8.09 22.65 6.35
N GLU A 2 -7.94 22.69 5.02
CA GLU A 2 -8.16 21.46 4.21
C GLU A 2 -7.58 21.61 2.78
N LYS A 3 -6.27 21.38 2.63
CA LYS A 3 -5.62 21.24 1.31
C LYS A 3 -4.54 20.14 1.26
N LEU A 4 -4.50 19.21 2.22
CA LEU A 4 -3.53 18.10 2.19
C LEU A 4 -3.93 16.97 1.23
N PHE A 5 -5.20 16.85 0.86
CA PHE A 5 -5.65 15.72 0.06
C PHE A 5 -5.24 15.79 -1.42
N VAL A 6 -4.97 16.99 -1.97
CA VAL A 6 -4.73 17.20 -3.42
C VAL A 6 -3.56 16.39 -3.99
N ALA A 7 -2.57 16.03 -3.18
CA ALA A 7 -1.34 15.41 -3.67
C ALA A 7 -1.31 13.87 -3.64
N ILE A 8 -2.26 13.20 -2.95
CA ILE A 8 -2.26 11.73 -2.85
C ILE A 8 -2.91 11.12 -4.10
N PRO A 9 -2.26 10.16 -4.79
CA PRO A 9 -2.83 9.51 -5.97
C PRO A 9 -4.08 8.69 -5.64
N SER A 10 -5.01 8.62 -6.60
CA SER A 10 -6.28 7.90 -6.46
C SER A 10 -6.22 6.42 -6.85
N LYS A 11 -5.12 5.98 -7.49
CA LYS A 11 -4.89 4.59 -7.93
C LYS A 11 -3.42 4.20 -7.75
N ALA A 12 -3.19 2.91 -7.54
CA ALA A 12 -1.86 2.32 -7.48
C ALA A 12 -1.37 2.28 -8.91
N ASP A 13 -0.33 3.05 -9.20
CA ASP A 13 0.37 2.95 -10.47
C ASP A 13 1.60 2.08 -10.24
N GLU A 14 1.36 0.77 -10.13
CA GLU A 14 2.41 -0.23 -9.84
C GLU A 14 3.55 -0.18 -10.87
N PRO A 15 3.31 -0.06 -12.20
CA PRO A 15 4.39 0.07 -13.17
C PRO A 15 5.24 1.32 -12.96
N ASN A 16 4.63 2.46 -12.63
CA ASN A 16 5.38 3.68 -12.33
C ASN A 16 6.15 3.54 -11.02
N LEU A 17 5.57 2.91 -9.99
CA LEU A 17 6.24 2.65 -8.73
C LEU A 17 7.48 1.76 -8.88
N ILE A 18 7.37 0.70 -9.68
CA ILE A 18 8.50 -0.16 -10.04
C ILE A 18 9.57 0.66 -10.78
N SER A 19 9.16 1.47 -11.75
CA SER A 19 10.08 2.29 -12.55
C SER A 19 10.83 3.32 -11.69
N GLU A 20 10.15 3.94 -10.72
CA GLU A 20 10.76 4.86 -9.75
C GLU A 20 11.77 4.14 -8.85
N LEU A 21 11.41 2.98 -8.29
CA LEU A 21 12.31 2.18 -7.46
C LEU A 21 13.55 1.72 -8.24
N GLU A 22 13.38 1.28 -9.48
CA GLU A 22 14.51 0.94 -10.35
C GLU A 22 15.41 2.14 -10.66
N ALA A 23 14.81 3.32 -10.91
CA ALA A 23 15.58 4.53 -11.18
C ALA A 23 16.42 4.95 -9.98
N VAL A 24 15.86 4.85 -8.77
CA VAL A 24 16.56 5.12 -7.51
C VAL A 24 17.68 4.09 -7.28
N ALA A 25 17.43 2.79 -7.53
CA ALA A 25 18.46 1.76 -7.41
C ALA A 25 19.61 1.98 -8.41
N LYS A 26 19.30 2.24 -9.69
CA LYS A 26 20.29 2.51 -10.75
C LYS A 26 21.16 3.72 -10.43
N LYS A 27 20.60 4.78 -9.83
CA LYS A 27 21.34 5.97 -9.40
C LYS A 27 22.46 5.64 -8.41
N HIS A 28 22.25 4.62 -7.58
CA HIS A 28 23.21 4.14 -6.57
C HIS A 28 23.94 2.87 -7.01
N GLN A 29 23.87 2.51 -8.29
CA GLN A 29 24.51 1.31 -8.85
C GLN A 29 24.06 0.00 -8.16
N LEU A 30 22.86 -0.01 -7.59
CA LEU A 30 22.25 -1.19 -6.99
C LEU A 30 21.32 -1.87 -7.99
N ILE A 31 21.18 -3.18 -7.85
CA ILE A 31 20.25 -4.00 -8.63
C ILE A 31 19.19 -4.54 -7.67
N ILE A 32 17.93 -4.34 -8.04
CA ILE A 32 16.80 -4.98 -7.37
C ILE A 32 16.46 -6.24 -8.18
N PRO A 33 16.75 -7.46 -7.67
CA PRO A 33 16.52 -8.69 -8.40
C PRO A 33 15.02 -9.02 -8.51
N THR A 34 14.26 -8.72 -7.45
CA THR A 34 12.83 -9.00 -7.37
C THR A 34 12.11 -7.91 -6.59
N ILE A 35 10.96 -7.48 -7.11
CA ILE A 35 10.02 -6.59 -6.43
C ILE A 35 8.71 -7.34 -6.27
N SER A 36 8.25 -7.49 -5.03
CA SER A 36 6.97 -8.10 -4.68
C SER A 36 5.99 -7.02 -4.25
N ILE A 37 4.83 -6.96 -4.91
CA ILE A 37 3.78 -5.98 -4.63
C ILE A 37 2.53 -6.75 -4.17
N SER A 38 2.05 -6.43 -2.97
CA SER A 38 0.80 -6.97 -2.41
C SER A 38 -0.18 -5.84 -2.14
N THR A 39 -1.38 -5.94 -2.70
CA THR A 39 -2.51 -5.05 -2.41
C THR A 39 -3.38 -5.66 -1.31
N GLY A 40 -3.43 -5.05 -0.13
CA GLY A 40 -4.27 -5.49 1.00
C GLY A 40 -3.50 -5.79 2.29
N ASP A 41 -4.25 -6.03 3.37
CA ASP A 41 -3.72 -6.44 4.68
C ASP A 41 -3.20 -7.89 4.65
N GLU A 42 -2.12 -8.14 3.92
CA GLU A 42 -1.36 -9.38 4.09
C GLU A 42 -0.41 -9.19 5.28
N ASN A 43 -1.00 -9.19 6.47
CA ASN A 43 -0.30 -9.56 7.69
C ASN A 43 -0.71 -11.00 8.00
N GLY A 44 0.06 -11.97 7.51
CA GLY A 44 -0.24 -13.38 7.70
C GLY A 44 -0.21 -13.79 9.17
N SER A 45 -1.32 -14.35 9.66
CA SER A 45 -1.34 -15.43 10.64
C SER A 45 -2.73 -16.05 10.67
N ALA A 46 -2.80 -17.38 10.65
CA ALA A 46 -4.02 -18.16 10.71
C ALA A 46 -4.91 -17.77 11.90
N SER A 47 -6.19 -17.45 11.66
CA SER A 47 -7.31 -17.83 12.54
C SER A 47 -8.66 -17.49 11.90
N MET A 48 -9.52 -18.50 11.84
CA MET A 48 -10.97 -18.50 12.04
C MET A 48 -11.76 -17.20 11.79
N SER A 49 -12.77 -17.34 10.92
CA SER A 49 -14.12 -16.80 11.02
C SER A 49 -14.37 -15.75 12.12
N ASP A 50 -14.44 -14.47 11.75
CA ASP A 50 -15.48 -13.58 12.25
C ASP A 50 -15.67 -12.40 11.28
N GLY A 51 -16.91 -11.96 11.13
CA GLY A 51 -17.40 -11.01 10.13
C GLY A 51 -16.95 -9.56 10.36
N SER A 52 -15.64 -9.32 10.39
CA SER A 52 -15.11 -7.96 10.39
C SER A 52 -14.90 -7.52 8.95
N THR A 53 -15.80 -6.65 8.49
CA THR A 53 -15.73 -5.95 7.20
C THR A 53 -14.37 -5.26 7.09
N ALA A 54 -13.40 -5.91 6.43
CA ALA A 54 -12.10 -5.33 6.16
C ALA A 54 -12.33 -4.02 5.40
N SER A 55 -12.03 -2.89 6.07
CA SER A 55 -12.07 -1.58 5.45
C SER A 55 -11.19 -1.62 4.19
N PRO A 56 -11.55 -0.96 3.07
CA PRO A 56 -10.70 -0.92 1.89
C PRO A 56 -9.38 -0.24 2.26
N THR A 57 -8.36 -1.05 2.52
CA THR A 57 -7.06 -0.55 2.91
C THR A 57 -6.40 0.02 1.68
N ASN A 58 -6.39 1.36 1.56
CA ASN A 58 -5.81 2.10 0.45
C ASN A 58 -4.28 2.15 0.58
N ARG A 59 -3.66 0.98 0.66
CA ARG A 59 -2.21 0.85 0.73
C ARG A 59 -1.74 -0.33 -0.11
N VAL A 60 -0.55 -0.15 -0.68
CA VAL A 60 0.17 -1.18 -1.40
C VAL A 60 1.43 -1.47 -0.63
N ARG A 61 1.69 -2.74 -0.31
CA ARG A 61 2.94 -3.16 0.31
C ARG A 61 3.91 -3.59 -0.78
N VAL A 62 5.06 -2.94 -0.81
CA VAL A 62 6.18 -3.29 -1.69
C VAL A 62 7.30 -3.86 -0.85
N SER A 63 7.76 -5.06 -1.21
CA SER A 63 8.91 -5.70 -0.58
C SER A 63 9.94 -6.03 -1.64
N PHE A 64 11.21 -5.73 -1.35
CA PHE A 64 12.32 -6.04 -2.25
C PHE A 64 13.62 -6.17 -1.47
N SER A 65 14.65 -6.70 -2.13
CA SER A 65 15.99 -6.84 -1.57
C SER A 65 17.01 -6.25 -2.53
N VAL A 66 18.10 -5.72 -2.01
CA VAL A 66 19.25 -5.21 -2.78
C VAL A 66 20.54 -5.63 -2.09
N THR A 67 21.61 -5.76 -2.85
CA THR A 67 22.94 -6.07 -2.31
C THR A 67 23.96 -5.03 -2.76
N GLY A 68 24.95 -4.78 -1.91
CA GLY A 68 25.99 -3.79 -2.17
C GLY A 68 26.82 -3.45 -0.94
N ASN A 69 27.59 -2.36 -1.04
CA ASN A 69 28.33 -1.82 0.09
C ASN A 69 27.42 -0.96 0.99
N PHE A 70 27.83 -0.76 2.25
CA PHE A 70 27.04 -0.01 3.22
C PHE A 70 26.69 1.41 2.79
N ASP A 71 27.64 2.14 2.18
CA ASP A 71 27.44 3.52 1.73
C ASP A 71 26.33 3.61 0.67
N SER A 72 26.39 2.76 -0.35
CA SER A 72 25.39 2.68 -1.42
C SER A 72 24.02 2.26 -0.88
N LEU A 73 23.97 1.30 0.03
CA LEU A 73 22.72 0.87 0.69
C LEU A 73 22.09 2.00 1.51
N SER A 74 22.90 2.74 2.28
CA SER A 74 22.42 3.84 3.11
C SER A 74 21.88 5.01 2.26
N GLN A 75 22.58 5.36 1.18
CA GLN A 75 22.16 6.41 0.25
C GLN A 75 20.92 6.02 -0.54
N PHE A 76 20.79 4.72 -0.87
CA PHE A 76 19.60 4.18 -1.48
C PHE A 76 18.38 4.29 -0.57
N VAL A 77 18.48 3.87 0.71
CA VAL A 77 17.38 4.03 1.68
C VAL A 77 16.99 5.49 1.82
N ALA A 78 17.96 6.39 1.98
CA ALA A 78 17.70 7.83 2.09
C ALA A 78 17.02 8.40 0.82
N SER A 79 17.34 7.86 -0.35
CA SER A 79 16.71 8.28 -1.61
C SER A 79 15.30 7.71 -1.74
N VAL A 80 15.07 6.47 -1.33
CA VAL A 80 13.73 5.88 -1.26
C VAL A 80 12.83 6.70 -0.35
N GLU A 81 13.29 7.09 0.84
CA GLU A 81 12.50 7.94 1.75
C GLU A 81 12.18 9.33 1.18
N LYS A 82 13.09 9.89 0.38
CA LYS A 82 12.95 11.24 -0.18
C LYS A 82 12.12 11.26 -1.46
N ASP A 83 12.33 10.31 -2.34
CA ASP A 83 11.78 10.30 -3.70
C ASP A 83 10.41 9.60 -3.73
N LEU A 84 10.20 8.59 -2.86
CA LEU A 84 8.94 7.84 -2.79
C LEU A 84 7.89 8.55 -1.92
N ARG A 85 6.97 9.28 -2.56
CA ARG A 85 5.93 10.04 -1.85
C ARG A 85 4.87 9.15 -1.23
N PHE A 86 4.33 9.57 -0.09
CA PHE A 86 3.28 8.84 0.65
C PHE A 86 3.69 7.41 0.99
N SER A 87 4.97 7.20 1.24
CA SER A 87 5.52 5.90 1.61
C SER A 87 5.84 5.85 3.10
N ASN A 88 5.85 4.64 3.65
CA ASN A 88 6.27 4.38 5.02
C ASN A 88 7.02 3.05 5.07
N ILE A 89 8.29 3.10 5.45
CA ILE A 89 9.11 1.91 5.60
C ILE A 89 8.66 1.15 6.85
N LYS A 90 8.27 -0.11 6.67
CA LYS A 90 7.78 -1.01 7.73
C LYS A 90 8.86 -1.89 8.30
N ASN A 91 9.72 -2.43 7.43
CA ASN A 91 10.74 -3.35 7.85
C ASN A 91 12.04 -3.07 7.09
N ILE A 92 13.14 -3.15 7.83
CA ILE A 92 14.50 -3.02 7.32
C ILE A 92 15.29 -4.18 7.90
N ASN A 93 15.75 -5.09 7.05
CA ASN A 93 16.62 -6.18 7.44
C ASN A 93 17.95 -6.02 6.71
N ILE A 94 19.04 -5.95 7.45
CA ILE A 94 20.39 -5.88 6.91
C ILE A 94 21.12 -7.15 7.33
N ALA A 95 21.60 -7.91 6.34
CA ALA A 95 22.44 -9.08 6.57
C ALA A 95 23.77 -8.89 5.87
N ALA A 96 24.86 -8.92 6.64
CA ALA A 96 26.22 -8.84 6.14
C ALA A 96 26.80 -10.25 5.94
N SER A 97 27.44 -10.47 4.79
CA SER A 97 28.28 -11.62 4.48
C SER A 97 29.74 -11.15 4.39
N GLU A 98 30.69 -12.09 4.25
CA GLU A 98 32.13 -11.78 4.27
C GLU A 98 32.56 -10.72 3.25
N ASP A 99 31.92 -10.68 2.07
CA ASP A 99 32.26 -9.75 0.98
C ASP A 99 31.13 -8.78 0.57
N GLU A 100 29.89 -8.98 1.04
CA GLU A 100 28.72 -8.24 0.56
C GLU A 100 27.67 -8.02 1.64
N MET A 101 27.01 -6.85 1.63
CA MET A 101 25.83 -6.61 2.46
C MET A 101 24.56 -6.73 1.64
N SER A 102 23.55 -7.32 2.25
CA SER A 102 22.20 -7.40 1.71
C SER A 102 21.26 -6.58 2.58
N LEU A 103 20.35 -5.88 1.92
CA LEU A 103 19.29 -5.08 2.52
C LEU A 103 17.97 -5.59 1.98
N SER A 104 17.03 -5.93 2.86
CA SER A 104 15.64 -6.22 2.51
C SER A 104 14.74 -5.16 3.13
N LEU A 105 13.86 -4.59 2.31
CA LEU A 105 13.00 -3.48 2.68
C LEU A 105 11.54 -3.84 2.41
N SER A 106 10.65 -3.47 3.34
CA SER A 106 9.20 -3.50 3.11
C SER A 106 8.63 -2.10 3.33
N ILE A 107 7.89 -1.61 2.35
CA ILE A 107 7.35 -0.25 2.30
C ILE A 107 5.84 -0.31 2.08
N ASP A 108 5.07 0.43 2.86
CA ASP A 108 3.67 0.69 2.55
C ASP A 108 3.57 2.01 1.77
N VAL A 109 2.92 2.00 0.61
CA VAL A 109 2.62 3.18 -0.21
C VAL A 109 1.13 3.47 -0.10
N TYR A 110 0.78 4.69 0.34
CA TYR A 110 -0.59 5.10 0.62
C TYR A 110 -1.26 5.77 -0.57
N MET A 111 -2.56 5.51 -0.69
CA MET A 111 -3.42 6.02 -1.76
C MET A 111 -4.70 6.62 -1.19
N ARG A 112 -5.43 7.40 -1.99
CA ARG A 112 -6.72 7.91 -1.55
C ARG A 112 -7.75 6.79 -1.40
N ALA A 113 -8.55 6.90 -0.33
CA ALA A 113 -9.79 6.17 -0.21
C ALA A 113 -10.74 6.51 -1.36
N ASN A 114 -11.04 5.51 -2.18
CA ASN A 114 -12.14 5.62 -3.12
C ASN A 114 -13.43 5.49 -2.31
N ASN A 115 -13.98 6.61 -1.84
CA ASN A 115 -15.33 6.64 -1.29
C ASN A 115 -16.30 6.28 -2.43
N GLN A 116 -16.66 4.99 -2.54
CA GLN A 116 -17.87 4.62 -3.25
C GLN A 116 -19.04 5.30 -2.53
N PRO A 117 -19.93 6.03 -3.22
CA PRO A 117 -21.11 6.58 -2.58
C PRO A 117 -21.93 5.40 -2.06
N VAL A 118 -22.15 5.37 -0.75
CA VAL A 118 -23.12 4.48 -0.11
C VAL A 118 -24.45 4.79 -0.80
N GLN A 119 -24.99 3.85 -1.58
CA GLN A 119 -26.36 3.97 -2.06
C GLN A 119 -27.27 3.90 -0.84
N ASP A 120 -27.71 5.08 -0.40
CA ASP A 120 -28.76 5.25 0.59
C ASP A 120 -30.05 4.65 0.01
N GLN A 121 -30.34 3.39 0.34
CA GLN A 121 -31.61 2.73 0.04
C GLN A 121 -32.66 2.99 1.14
N SER A 122 -32.56 4.11 1.87
CA SER A 122 -33.57 4.53 2.85
C SER A 122 -34.46 5.64 2.30
N ALA A 123 -35.07 5.40 1.15
CA ALA A 123 -36.17 6.25 0.67
C ALA A 123 -37.23 5.45 -0.10
N GLN A 124 -37.97 4.62 0.64
CA GLN A 124 -39.38 4.41 0.33
C GLN A 124 -40.18 4.24 1.64
N THR A 125 -40.35 5.38 2.32
CA THR A 125 -41.30 5.58 3.40
C THR A 125 -42.73 5.49 2.85
N MET A 126 -43.45 4.47 3.33
CA MET A 126 -44.80 4.46 3.93
C MET A 126 -46.00 5.22 3.31
N MET A 127 -47.16 4.62 3.61
CA MET A 127 -48.54 5.15 3.69
C MET A 127 -49.37 5.03 2.41
N THR A 128 -50.58 4.46 2.35
CA THR A 128 -51.64 3.96 3.28
C THR A 128 -52.78 3.41 2.37
N PRO A 129 -54.04 3.14 2.77
CA PRO A 129 -54.63 2.35 3.87
C PRO A 129 -55.71 1.32 3.37
N GLY A 130 -56.02 0.31 4.19
CA GLY A 130 -57.35 -0.32 4.35
C GLY A 130 -58.06 -1.01 3.16
N MET A 131 -58.35 -2.32 3.29
CA MET A 131 -59.70 -2.89 3.14
C MET A 131 -59.75 -4.34 3.65
N MET A 132 -60.90 -4.68 4.24
CA MET A 132 -61.24 -5.84 5.08
C MET A 132 -61.49 -7.14 4.29
N PRO A 133 -61.66 -8.29 4.99
CA PRO A 133 -61.72 -9.62 4.38
C PRO A 133 -63.10 -9.97 3.82
N THR A 134 -63.14 -10.89 2.84
CA THR A 134 -64.37 -11.59 2.46
C THR A 134 -64.13 -13.09 2.43
N GLN A 135 -64.82 -13.74 3.37
CA GLN A 135 -65.40 -15.10 3.45
C GLN A 135 -64.63 -16.29 2.87
#